data_AF-A0A3B9K6I9-F1
#
_entry.id   AF-A0A3B9K6I9-F1
#
_cell.length_a   1.000
_cell.length_b   1.000
_cell.length_c   1.000
_cell.angle_alpha   90.00
_cell.angle_beta   90.00
_cell.angle_gamma   90.00
#
_symmetry.space_group_name_H-M   'P 1'
#
loop_
_entity.id
_entity.type
_entity.pdbx_description
1 polymer ?
#
loop_
_entity_poly.entity_id
_entity_poly.type
_entity_poly.pdbx_seq_one_letter_code
_entity_poly.pdbx_strand_id
1 'polypeptide(L)'
;MIFHRLRPLPGSETLEGVTEDFRKSRRLEKYRLGEKALYFPAGFAWEYLPLREITGIRPVTRVIQSENGVCPFAMEVPGVRLKFGETDMVLDTEKEKSQQILLALKLPSAE
;
A
#
# COMPACT_ATOMS: atom_id res chain seq x y z
N MET A 1 22.44 -1.59 14.03
CA MET A 1 21.73 -1.63 12.73
C MET A 1 20.30 -2.04 13.02
N ILE A 2 19.33 -1.14 12.92
CA ILE A 2 17.93 -1.48 13.17
C ILE A 2 17.46 -2.26 11.94
N PHE A 3 17.41 -3.58 12.04
CA PHE A 3 16.73 -4.40 11.04
C PHE A 3 15.25 -4.09 11.14
N HIS A 4 14.74 -3.29 10.21
CA HIS A 4 13.30 -3.22 9.99
C HIS A 4 12.83 -4.65 9.69
N ARG A 5 12.09 -5.26 10.61
CA ARG A 5 11.49 -6.57 10.37
C ARG A 5 10.52 -6.42 9.20
N LEU A 6 10.82 -7.09 8.10
CA LEU A 6 9.96 -7.19 6.93
C LEU A 6 9.11 -8.46 7.09
N ARG A 7 7.80 -8.31 7.00
CA ARG A 7 6.85 -9.43 7.12
C ARG A 7 5.87 -9.43 5.95
N PRO A 8 5.51 -10.58 5.40
CA PRO A 8 4.40 -10.65 4.45
C PRO A 8 3.11 -10.25 5.17
N LEU A 9 2.18 -9.62 4.44
CA LEU A 9 0.82 -9.44 4.92
C LEU A 9 0.17 -10.81 5.21
N PRO A 10 -0.73 -10.90 6.19
CA PRO A 10 -1.46 -12.14 6.47
C PRO A 10 -2.19 -12.60 5.21
N GLY A 11 -1.92 -13.84 4.78
CA GLY A 11 -2.50 -14.39 3.55
C GLY A 11 -1.68 -14.13 2.27
N SER A 12 -0.51 -13.48 2.39
CA SER A 12 0.44 -13.32 1.28
C SER A 12 1.65 -14.24 1.36
N GLU A 13 2.26 -14.52 0.22
CA GLU A 13 3.43 -15.37 0.10
C GLU A 13 4.71 -14.66 0.56
N THR A 14 5.66 -15.44 1.05
CA THR A 14 6.98 -14.92 1.40
C THR A 14 7.78 -14.70 0.12
N LEU A 15 8.38 -13.52 -0.01
CA LEU A 15 9.13 -13.13 -1.21
C LEU A 15 10.64 -13.29 -0.99
N GLU A 16 11.31 -14.02 -1.88
CA GLU A 16 12.77 -14.14 -1.85
C GLU A 16 13.44 -12.82 -2.29
N GLY A 17 14.46 -12.39 -1.56
CA GLY A 17 15.17 -11.13 -1.84
C GLY A 17 14.41 -9.87 -1.42
N VAL A 18 13.39 -9.99 -0.57
CA VAL A 18 12.54 -8.85 -0.15
C VAL A 18 13.33 -7.70 0.48
N THR A 19 14.44 -7.99 1.17
CA THR A 19 15.30 -6.96 1.76
C THR A 19 16.00 -6.09 0.70
N GLU A 20 16.40 -6.69 -0.44
CA GLU A 20 17.04 -5.97 -1.54
C GLU A 20 16.01 -5.14 -2.31
N ASP A 21 14.84 -5.71 -2.58
CA ASP A 21 13.71 -5.01 -3.19
C ASP A 21 13.27 -3.82 -2.33
N PHE A 22 13.15 -4.01 -1.00
CA PHE A 22 12.87 -2.92 -0.07
C PHE A 22 13.94 -1.82 -0.06
N ARG A 23 15.22 -2.17 -0.22
CA ARG A 23 16.30 -1.18 -0.30
C ARG A 23 16.24 -0.36 -1.59
N LYS A 24 15.86 -0.99 -2.70
CA LYS A 24 15.68 -0.34 -4.02
C LYS A 24 14.32 0.34 -4.18
N SER A 25 13.39 0.07 -3.26
CA SER A 25 12.03 0.60 -3.32
C SER A 25 11.97 2.12 -3.35
N ARG A 26 11.02 2.64 -4.11
CA ARG A 26 10.72 4.07 -4.17
C ARG A 26 9.73 4.42 -3.07
N ARG A 27 10.02 5.48 -2.32
CA ARG A 27 9.07 5.99 -1.31
C ARG A 27 7.87 6.62 -2.00
N LEU A 28 6.67 6.20 -1.59
CA LEU A 28 5.40 6.73 -2.02
C LEU A 28 4.61 7.17 -0.77
N GLU A 29 4.82 8.42 -0.36
CA GLU A 29 4.26 8.98 0.88
C GLU A 29 4.65 8.18 2.13
N LYS A 30 3.65 7.54 2.77
CA LYS A 30 3.80 6.64 3.92
C LYS A 30 4.14 5.20 3.52
N TYR A 31 3.98 4.85 2.25
CA TYR A 31 4.29 3.53 1.70
C TYR A 31 5.62 3.51 0.96
N ARG A 32 6.08 2.32 0.60
CA ARG A 32 7.20 2.11 -0.31
C ARG A 32 6.81 1.12 -1.39
N LEU A 33 7.19 1.42 -2.62
CA LEU A 33 6.90 0.58 -3.78
C LEU A 33 8.22 0.01 -4.31
N GLY A 34 8.40 -1.30 -4.16
CA GLY A 34 9.48 -2.05 -4.79
C GLY A 34 9.13 -2.45 -6.23
N GLU A 35 10.04 -3.19 -6.86
CA GLU A 35 9.78 -3.80 -8.16
C GLU A 35 8.88 -5.03 -8.02
N LYS A 36 8.99 -5.73 -6.89
CA LYS A 36 8.27 -6.99 -6.64
C LYS A 36 7.13 -6.88 -5.63
N ALA A 37 7.23 -5.96 -4.67
CA ALA A 37 6.25 -5.84 -3.59
C ALA A 37 5.92 -4.38 -3.24
N LEU A 38 4.72 -4.18 -2.71
CA LEU A 38 4.30 -2.95 -2.06
C LEU A 38 4.49 -3.10 -0.55
N TYR A 39 5.04 -2.09 0.10
CA TYR A 39 5.42 -2.11 1.50
C TYR A 39 4.66 -1.08 2.33
N PHE A 40 4.23 -1.51 3.51
CA PHE A 40 3.38 -0.77 4.42
C PHE A 40 4.06 -0.62 5.78
N PRO A 41 3.94 0.55 6.42
CA PRO A 41 4.41 0.72 7.79
C PRO A 41 3.47 0.00 8.76
N ALA A 42 4.01 -0.89 9.59
CA ALA A 42 3.30 -1.65 10.62
C ALA A 42 3.96 -1.42 11.99
N GLY A 43 3.73 -0.24 12.57
CA GLY A 43 4.37 0.19 13.81
C GLY A 43 5.89 0.30 13.66
N PHE A 44 6.64 -0.56 14.34
CA PHE A 44 8.11 -0.63 14.26
C PHE A 44 8.63 -1.59 13.18
N ALA A 45 7.72 -2.25 12.45
CA ALA A 45 8.01 -3.18 11.37
C ALA A 45 7.46 -2.65 10.03
N TRP A 46 7.83 -3.34 8.96
CA TRP A 46 7.26 -3.12 7.64
C TRP A 46 6.59 -4.40 7.18
N GLU A 47 5.36 -4.28 6.72
CA GLU A 47 4.65 -5.36 6.05
C GLU A 47 4.79 -5.20 4.54
N TYR A 48 4.66 -6.29 3.78
CA TYR A 48 4.71 -6.24 2.33
C TYR A 48 3.65 -7.14 1.68
N LEU A 49 3.18 -6.71 0.51
CA LEU A 49 2.29 -7.44 -0.37
C LEU A 49 2.99 -7.63 -1.71
N PRO A 50 3.26 -8.87 -2.14
CA PRO A 50 3.75 -9.14 -3.48
C PRO A 50 2.80 -8.57 -4.54
N LEU A 51 3.32 -7.82 -5.50
CA LEU A 51 2.51 -7.22 -6.56
C LEU A 51 1.80 -8.29 -7.40
N ARG A 52 2.38 -9.49 -7.49
CA ARG A 52 1.80 -10.64 -8.20
C ARG A 52 0.49 -11.15 -7.60
N GLU A 53 0.23 -10.88 -6.33
CA GLU A 53 -0.98 -11.33 -5.64
C GLU A 53 -2.13 -10.31 -5.74
N ILE A 54 -1.83 -9.10 -6.20
CA ILE A 54 -2.84 -8.07 -6.38
C ILE A 54 -3.65 -8.45 -7.63
N THR A 55 -4.88 -8.86 -7.39
CA THR A 55 -5.83 -9.24 -8.45
C THR A 55 -6.65 -8.06 -8.95
N GLY A 56 -6.72 -6.98 -8.18
CA GLY A 56 -7.47 -5.80 -8.58
C GLY A 56 -7.02 -4.54 -7.85
N ILE A 57 -7.03 -3.42 -8.57
CA ILE A 57 -6.76 -2.09 -8.03
C ILE A 57 -7.91 -1.20 -8.46
N ARG A 58 -8.56 -0.54 -7.50
CA ARG A 58 -9.65 0.40 -7.78
C ARG A 58 -9.42 1.73 -7.06
N PRO A 59 -9.68 2.87 -7.72
CA PRO A 59 -9.68 4.14 -7.03
C PRO A 59 -10.83 4.17 -6.03
N VAL A 60 -10.59 4.72 -4.85
CA VAL A 60 -11.59 4.97 -3.82
C VAL A 60 -11.34 6.35 -3.24
N THR A 61 -12.39 7.13 -3.03
CA THR A 61 -12.32 8.36 -2.25
C THR A 61 -12.79 8.07 -0.85
N ARG A 62 -12.01 8.42 0.17
CA ARG A 62 -12.43 8.32 1.58
C ARG A 62 -12.66 9.70 2.14
N VAL A 63 -13.71 9.84 2.94
CA VAL A 63 -13.92 11.03 3.76
C VAL A 63 -13.29 10.77 5.12
N ILE A 64 -12.23 11.52 5.45
CA ILE A 64 -11.69 11.54 6.80
C ILE A 64 -12.45 12.62 7.56
N GLN A 65 -13.18 12.22 8.60
CA GLN A 65 -13.87 13.12 9.52
C GLN A 65 -13.08 13.19 10.82
N SER A 66 -12.71 14.40 11.24
CA SER A 66 -12.15 14.64 12.56
C SER A 66 -13.24 15.21 13.48
N GLU A 67 -13.62 14.46 14.50
CA GLU A 67 -14.58 14.89 15.53
C GLU A 67 -13.92 15.69 16.67
N ASN A 68 -12.64 16.07 16.52
CA ASN A 68 -11.97 16.90 17.53
C ASN A 68 -12.62 18.28 17.56
N GLY A 69 -13.33 18.56 18.65
CA GLY A 69 -14.32 19.63 18.85
C GLY A 69 -13.87 21.09 18.74
N VAL A 70 -12.77 21.38 18.03
CA VAL A 70 -12.30 22.74 17.76
C VAL A 70 -12.63 23.19 16.33
N CYS A 71 -12.79 22.26 15.37
CA CYS A 71 -13.41 22.54 14.06
C CYS A 71 -13.64 21.22 13.31
N PRO A 72 -14.89 20.74 13.17
CA PRO A 72 -15.15 19.53 12.39
C PRO A 72 -14.81 19.81 10.94
N PHE A 73 -13.83 19.07 10.41
CA PHE A 73 -13.53 19.09 8.98
C PHE A 73 -13.74 17.70 8.41
N ALA A 74 -14.40 17.67 7.24
CA ALA A 74 -14.50 16.51 6.39
C ALA A 74 -13.59 16.76 5.20
N MET A 75 -12.55 15.94 5.03
CA MET A 75 -11.65 16.03 3.88
C MET A 75 -11.78 14.77 3.04
N GLU A 76 -12.07 14.95 1.75
CA GLU A 76 -11.96 13.89 0.77
C GLU A 76 -10.49 13.62 0.50
N VAL A 77 -10.05 12.40 0.80
CA VAL A 77 -8.70 11.93 0.59
C VAL A 77 -8.75 10.84 -0.49
N PRO A 78 -7.97 10.98 -1.57
CA PRO A 78 -7.91 9.94 -2.57
C PRO A 78 -7.30 8.67 -1.98
N GLY A 79 -7.64 7.53 -2.56
CA GLY A 79 -7.18 6.25 -2.04
C GLY A 79 -7.30 5.17 -3.09
N VAL A 80 -6.73 4.02 -2.76
CA VAL A 80 -6.67 2.88 -3.65
C VAL A 80 -7.10 1.65 -2.88
N ARG A 81 -8.15 0.98 -3.35
CA ARG A 81 -8.51 -0.34 -2.87
C ARG A 81 -7.73 -1.38 -3.67
N LEU A 82 -6.91 -2.14 -2.97
CA LEU A 82 -6.23 -3.33 -3.46
C LEU A 82 -7.05 -4.55 -3.10
N LYS A 83 -7.20 -5.47 -4.05
CA LYS A 83 -7.78 -6.79 -3.84
C LYS A 83 -6.69 -7.84 -4.03
N PHE A 84 -6.50 -8.71 -3.04
CA PHE A 84 -5.55 -9.82 -3.10
C PHE A 84 -6.18 -11.06 -2.47
N GLY A 85 -6.21 -12.17 -3.20
CA GLY A 85 -7.01 -13.34 -2.82
C GLY A 85 -8.48 -12.98 -2.54
N GLU A 86 -8.95 -13.32 -1.34
CA GLU A 86 -10.30 -12.98 -0.85
C GLU A 86 -10.34 -11.71 0.02
N THR A 87 -9.23 -11.00 0.17
CA THR A 87 -9.11 -9.82 1.04
C THR A 87 -9.06 -8.52 0.24
N ASP A 88 -9.78 -7.51 0.73
CA ASP A 88 -9.71 -6.14 0.24
C ASP A 88 -8.96 -5.27 1.27
N MET A 89 -7.98 -4.50 0.82
CA MET A 89 -7.27 -3.51 1.63
C MET A 89 -7.39 -2.13 0.99
N VAL A 90 -7.67 -1.11 1.80
CA VAL A 90 -7.74 0.28 1.33
C VAL A 90 -6.49 1.03 1.76
N LEU A 91 -5.80 1.61 0.78
CA LEU A 91 -4.65 2.47 0.97
C LEU A 91 -5.08 3.92 0.82
N ASP A 92 -4.98 4.69 1.90
CA ASP A 92 -5.20 6.12 1.81
C ASP A 92 -3.95 6.77 1.20
N THR A 93 -4.15 7.61 0.18
CA THR A 93 -3.12 8.40 -0.47
C THR A 93 -3.43 9.87 -0.27
N GLU A 94 -2.51 10.66 0.27
CA GLU A 94 -2.76 12.08 0.49
C GLU A 94 -2.78 12.86 -0.83
N LYS A 95 -2.09 12.37 -1.86
CA LYS A 95 -1.97 13.01 -3.17
C LYS A 95 -2.53 12.14 -4.29
N GLU A 96 -3.29 12.77 -5.17
CA GLU A 96 -3.85 12.15 -6.38
C GLU A 96 -2.76 11.59 -7.32
N LYS A 97 -1.58 12.24 -7.40
CA LYS A 97 -0.42 11.70 -8.13
C LYS A 97 0.04 10.34 -7.59
N SER A 98 -0.02 10.14 -6.28
CA SER A 98 0.37 8.88 -5.64
C SER A 98 -0.66 7.78 -5.96
N GLN A 99 -1.94 8.14 -5.96
CA GLN A 99 -3.04 7.28 -6.39
C GLN A 99 -2.84 6.81 -7.83
N GLN A 100 -2.50 7.72 -8.75
CA GLN A 100 -2.23 7.38 -10.15
C GLN A 100 -1.03 6.44 -10.31
N ILE A 101 0.04 6.62 -9.52
CA ILE A 101 1.20 5.70 -9.54
C ILE A 101 0.79 4.28 -9.12
N LEU A 102 -0.06 4.16 -8.09
CA LEU A 102 -0.56 2.86 -7.64
C LEU A 102 -1.54 2.24 -8.65
N LEU A 103 -2.39 3.04 -9.28
CA LEU A 103 -3.30 2.58 -10.34
C LEU A 103 -2.54 2.16 -11.61
N ALA A 104 -1.39 2.78 -11.88
CA ALA A 104 -0.51 2.44 -12.99
C ALA A 104 0.34 1.18 -12.73
N LEU A 105 0.24 0.56 -11.55
CA LEU A 105 0.83 -0.75 -11.32
C LEU A 105 0.21 -1.73 -12.30
N LYS A 106 1.03 -2.21 -13.24
CA LYS A 106 0.64 -3.29 -14.13
C LYS A 106 0.46 -4.54 -13.28
N LEU A 107 -0.79 -4.85 -12.97
CA LEU A 107 -1.14 -6.17 -12.47
C LEU A 107 -0.73 -7.19 -13.53
N PRO A 108 -0.24 -8.37 -13.14
CA PRO A 108 -0.16 -9.46 -14.09
C PRO A 108 -1.60 -9.67 -14.60
N SER A 109 -1.83 -9.40 -15.89
CA SER A 109 -3.07 -9.80 -16.54
C SER A 109 -3.23 -11.29 -16.25
N ALA A 110 -4.32 -11.65 -15.59
CA ALA A 110 -4.75 -13.04 -15.55
C ALA A 110 -5.13 -13.42 -16.98
N GLU A 111 -4.16 -13.92 -17.74
CA GLU A 111 -4.41 -14.74 -18.93
C GLU A 111 -4.88 -16.13 -18.52
#